data_AF-A0A355DTJ8-F1
#
_entry.id   AF-A0A355DTJ8-F1
#
_cell.length_a   1.000
_cell.length_b   1.000
_cell.length_c   1.000
_cell.angle_alpha   90.00
_cell.angle_beta   90.00
_cell.angle_gamma   90.00
#
_symmetry.space_group_name_H-M   'P 1'
#
loop_
_entity.id
_entity.type
_entity.pdbx_description
1 polymer ?
#
loop_
_entity_poly.entity_id
_entity_poly.type
_entity_poly.pdbx_seq_one_letter_code
_entity_poly.pdbx_strand_id
1 'polypeptide(L)'
;MTNEVQQWQQFVMHLQGDILPIYAQHEDEFDYPRIHGRLHICRSIVLAECIATLHSQFVEVDRFAIRYAIAFHDSARQDNGIDIWESVSAENCFNYLTKTLGIDEAYARYVSQLIVKQEIPRNINQQIADDADTLEIMRLTKQVGFNPSHLHFGQNIPELYELRETLINEAWQLIDITEQIKGRLSPNTYLQDTIALAQAYPLLASGLDRLETLS
;
A
#
# COMPACT_ATOMS: atom_id res chain seq x y z
N MET A 1 -17.83 -11.26 -14.93
CA MET A 1 -16.81 -11.33 -13.87
C MET A 1 -15.47 -11.18 -14.54
N THR A 2 -14.78 -10.06 -14.32
CA THR A 2 -13.38 -9.89 -14.74
C THR A 2 -12.53 -10.85 -13.92
N ASN A 3 -11.59 -11.54 -14.55
CA ASN A 3 -10.66 -12.38 -13.80
C ASN A 3 -9.66 -11.51 -13.02
N GLU A 4 -8.93 -12.12 -12.09
CA GLU A 4 -8.00 -11.42 -11.21
C GLU A 4 -6.88 -10.67 -11.97
N VAL A 5 -6.44 -11.23 -13.11
CA VAL A 5 -5.49 -10.59 -14.04
C VAL A 5 -6.02 -9.24 -14.52
N GLN A 6 -7.26 -9.23 -15.02
CA GLN A 6 -7.92 -8.02 -15.52
C GLN A 6 -8.10 -6.98 -14.41
N GLN A 7 -8.48 -7.42 -13.20
CA GLN A 7 -8.62 -6.50 -12.06
C GLN A 7 -7.29 -5.85 -11.68
N TRP A 8 -6.20 -6.62 -11.69
CA TRP A 8 -4.86 -6.09 -11.44
C TRP A 8 -4.43 -5.09 -12.51
N GLN A 9 -4.56 -5.45 -13.79
CA GLN A 9 -4.19 -4.57 -14.91
C GLN A 9 -5.01 -3.27 -14.91
N GLN A 10 -6.32 -3.35 -14.62
CA GLN A 10 -7.17 -2.17 -14.46
C GLN A 10 -6.73 -1.30 -13.30
N PHE A 11 -6.43 -1.89 -12.14
CA PHE A 11 -5.92 -1.15 -11.00
C PHE A 11 -4.59 -0.45 -11.33
N VAL A 12 -3.63 -1.13 -11.96
CA VAL A 12 -2.35 -0.55 -12.36
C VAL A 12 -2.55 0.64 -13.30
N MET A 13 -3.47 0.52 -14.27
CA MET A 13 -3.82 1.62 -15.18
C MET A 13 -4.39 2.82 -14.43
N HIS A 14 -5.33 2.61 -13.51
CA HIS A 14 -5.93 3.68 -12.70
C HIS A 14 -4.89 4.31 -11.75
N LEU A 15 -4.06 3.49 -11.11
CA LEU A 15 -2.98 3.94 -10.25
C LEU A 15 -2.04 4.87 -11.03
N GLN A 16 -1.56 4.43 -12.19
CA GLN A 16 -0.59 5.20 -12.98
C GLN A 16 -1.21 6.45 -13.62
N GLY A 17 -2.44 6.35 -14.13
CA GLY A 17 -3.09 7.40 -14.90
C GLY A 17 -3.75 8.48 -14.05
N ASP A 18 -4.35 8.10 -12.93
CA ASP A 18 -5.25 9.00 -12.19
C ASP A 18 -4.77 9.28 -10.75
N ILE A 19 -4.12 8.31 -10.11
CA ILE A 19 -3.81 8.38 -8.67
C ILE A 19 -2.39 8.90 -8.41
N LEU A 20 -1.35 8.30 -9.02
CA LEU A 20 0.04 8.75 -8.87
C LEU A 20 0.29 10.22 -9.27
N PRO A 21 -0.46 10.83 -10.22
CA PRO A 21 -0.37 12.27 -10.46
C PRO A 21 -0.71 13.15 -9.24
N ILE A 22 -1.58 12.71 -8.33
CA ILE A 22 -1.87 13.43 -7.09
C ILE A 22 -0.59 13.54 -6.25
N TYR A 23 0.12 12.42 -6.10
CA TYR A 23 1.36 12.37 -5.35
C TYR A 23 2.52 13.07 -6.06
N ALA A 24 2.53 13.09 -7.40
CA ALA A 24 3.47 13.93 -8.15
C ALA A 24 3.28 15.41 -7.82
N GLN A 25 2.03 15.86 -7.70
CA GLN A 25 1.72 17.23 -7.27
C GLN A 25 2.17 17.49 -5.83
N HIS A 26 1.99 16.54 -4.90
CA HIS A 26 2.52 16.67 -3.54
C HIS A 26 4.03 16.90 -3.54
N GLU A 27 4.76 16.09 -4.32
CA GLU A 27 6.23 16.18 -4.45
C GLU A 27 6.70 17.55 -4.98
N ASP A 28 5.88 18.21 -5.79
CA ASP A 28 6.16 19.54 -6.36
C ASP A 28 5.74 20.70 -5.44
N GLU A 29 4.75 20.50 -4.56
CA GLU A 29 4.14 21.57 -3.75
C GLU A 29 4.67 21.64 -2.32
N PHE A 30 4.47 20.59 -1.52
CA PHE A 30 4.81 20.60 -0.08
C PHE A 30 5.77 19.48 0.32
N ASP A 31 5.79 18.38 -0.44
CA ASP A 31 6.55 17.17 -0.13
C ASP A 31 7.81 17.03 -1.00
N TYR A 32 8.60 18.10 -1.08
CA TYR A 32 9.90 18.07 -1.76
C TYR A 32 10.82 16.91 -1.33
N PRO A 33 10.84 16.47 -0.05
CA PRO A 33 11.61 15.29 0.38
C PRO A 33 11.02 13.94 -0.10
N ARG A 34 9.79 13.94 -0.62
CA ARG A 34 9.04 12.79 -1.14
C ARG A 34 8.72 11.74 -0.08
N ILE A 35 8.32 12.19 1.11
CA ILE A 35 7.94 11.32 2.22
C ILE A 35 6.61 10.62 1.91
N HIS A 36 5.62 11.36 1.43
CA HIS A 36 4.26 10.93 1.07
C HIS A 36 4.08 10.95 -0.46
N GLY A 37 5.16 10.66 -1.20
CA GLY A 37 5.20 10.70 -2.66
C GLY A 37 4.84 9.38 -3.34
N ARG A 38 5.02 9.32 -4.66
CA ARG A 38 4.66 8.18 -5.51
C ARG A 38 5.32 6.88 -5.08
N LEU A 39 6.61 6.93 -4.74
CA LEU A 39 7.37 5.75 -4.36
C LEU A 39 6.86 5.12 -3.06
N HIS A 40 6.46 5.95 -2.09
CA HIS A 40 5.85 5.49 -0.85
C HIS A 40 4.57 4.70 -1.15
N ILE A 41 3.67 5.25 -1.96
CA ILE A 41 2.42 4.57 -2.37
C ILE A 41 2.70 3.26 -3.10
N CYS A 42 3.65 3.25 -4.03
CA CYS A 42 4.01 2.04 -4.76
C CYS A 42 4.57 0.93 -3.84
N ARG A 43 5.42 1.28 -2.87
CA ARG A 43 5.90 0.30 -1.88
C ARG A 43 4.79 -0.19 -0.96
N SER A 44 3.95 0.70 -0.45
CA SER A 44 2.80 0.31 0.38
C SER A 44 1.89 -0.70 -0.35
N ILE A 45 1.65 -0.50 -1.65
CA ILE A 45 0.89 -1.46 -2.47
C ILE A 45 1.60 -2.81 -2.56
N VAL A 46 2.91 -2.83 -2.83
CA VAL A 46 3.69 -4.09 -2.92
C VAL A 46 3.67 -4.85 -1.59
N LEU A 47 3.89 -4.15 -0.49
CA LEU A 47 3.85 -4.75 0.86
C LEU A 47 2.46 -5.28 1.18
N ALA A 48 1.40 -4.53 0.86
CA ALA A 48 0.03 -4.97 1.08
C ALA A 48 -0.37 -6.15 0.22
N GLU A 49 0.07 -6.23 -1.04
CA GLU A 49 -0.18 -7.39 -1.89
C GLU A 49 0.46 -8.66 -1.31
N CYS A 50 1.70 -8.56 -0.82
CA CYS A 50 2.38 -9.65 -0.12
C CYS A 50 1.61 -10.05 1.15
N ILE A 51 1.33 -9.09 2.04
CA ILE A 51 0.61 -9.33 3.29
C ILE A 51 -0.77 -9.95 3.03
N ALA A 52 -1.51 -9.45 2.03
CA ALA A 52 -2.80 -9.99 1.61
C ALA A 52 -2.67 -11.44 1.15
N THR A 53 -1.61 -11.80 0.42
CA THR A 53 -1.35 -13.20 -0.02
C THR A 53 -1.09 -14.12 1.15
N LEU A 54 -0.30 -13.68 2.11
CA LEU A 54 -0.04 -14.44 3.32
C LEU A 54 -1.35 -14.67 4.12
N HIS A 55 -2.19 -13.65 4.26
CA HIS A 55 -3.48 -13.76 4.95
C HIS A 55 -4.52 -14.59 4.19
N SER A 56 -4.51 -14.57 2.85
CA SER A 56 -5.50 -15.28 2.02
C SER A 56 -5.49 -16.81 2.23
N GLN A 57 -4.45 -17.36 2.87
CA GLN A 57 -4.40 -18.76 3.27
C GLN A 57 -5.30 -19.09 4.47
N PHE A 58 -5.71 -18.08 5.24
CA PHE A 58 -6.40 -18.22 6.52
C PHE A 58 -7.74 -17.50 6.56
N VAL A 59 -7.88 -16.39 5.83
CA VAL A 59 -9.06 -15.52 5.85
C VAL A 59 -9.35 -14.96 4.46
N GLU A 60 -10.62 -14.66 4.20
CA GLU A 60 -11.02 -13.96 2.97
C GLU A 60 -10.48 -12.53 2.97
N VAL A 61 -9.86 -12.14 1.86
CA VAL A 61 -9.21 -10.83 1.70
C VAL A 61 -9.78 -10.12 0.48
N ASP A 62 -10.18 -8.87 0.67
CA ASP A 62 -10.66 -8.01 -0.40
C ASP A 62 -9.52 -7.14 -0.95
N ARG A 63 -8.83 -7.67 -1.95
CA ARG A 63 -7.69 -6.97 -2.58
C ARG A 63 -8.10 -5.71 -3.32
N PHE A 64 -9.31 -5.66 -3.87
CA PHE A 64 -9.79 -4.44 -4.51
C PHE A 64 -9.87 -3.32 -3.46
N ALA A 65 -10.51 -3.61 -2.33
CA ALA A 65 -10.63 -2.65 -1.24
C ALA A 65 -9.27 -2.19 -0.71
N ILE A 66 -8.35 -3.13 -0.45
CA ILE A 66 -7.01 -2.82 0.07
C ILE A 66 -6.22 -1.92 -0.89
N ARG A 67 -6.20 -2.27 -2.18
CA ARG A 67 -5.46 -1.53 -3.21
C ARG A 67 -5.91 -0.08 -3.29
N TYR A 68 -7.21 0.16 -3.37
CA TYR A 68 -7.74 1.53 -3.47
C TYR A 68 -7.66 2.29 -2.15
N ALA A 69 -7.78 1.63 -1.00
CA ALA A 69 -7.55 2.28 0.28
C ALA A 69 -6.11 2.81 0.38
N ILE A 70 -5.12 1.96 0.13
CA ILE A 70 -3.70 2.36 0.17
C ILE A 70 -3.38 3.39 -0.90
N ALA A 71 -3.88 3.21 -2.13
CA ALA A 71 -3.59 4.14 -3.21
C ALA A 71 -4.07 5.57 -2.92
N PHE A 72 -5.10 5.73 -2.08
CA PHE A 72 -5.67 7.04 -1.74
C PHE A 72 -5.32 7.55 -0.33
N HIS A 73 -4.66 6.76 0.53
CA HIS A 73 -4.62 7.07 1.96
C HIS A 73 -4.01 8.43 2.30
N ASP A 74 -3.00 8.85 1.53
CA ASP A 74 -2.32 10.15 1.67
C ASP A 74 -2.77 11.19 0.63
N SER A 75 -3.78 10.90 -0.19
CA SER A 75 -4.15 11.70 -1.37
C SER A 75 -4.62 13.13 -1.06
N ALA A 76 -5.01 13.42 0.17
CA ALA A 76 -5.47 14.75 0.58
C ALA A 76 -4.46 15.53 1.41
N ARG A 77 -3.26 14.96 1.66
CA ARG A 77 -2.26 15.62 2.49
C ARG A 77 -1.85 16.96 1.91
N GLN A 78 -1.58 17.92 2.79
CA GLN A 78 -1.11 19.27 2.43
C GLN A 78 0.19 19.64 3.16
N ASP A 79 0.64 18.80 4.09
CA ASP A 79 1.95 18.91 4.70
C ASP A 79 2.49 17.53 5.15
N ASN A 80 3.77 17.54 5.56
CA ASN A 80 4.50 16.37 6.03
C ASN A 80 4.40 16.12 7.54
N GLY A 81 3.56 16.85 8.24
CA GLY A 81 3.39 16.79 9.70
C GLY A 81 2.45 15.66 10.14
N ILE A 82 1.66 15.94 11.16
CA ILE A 82 0.63 15.00 11.65
C ILE A 82 -0.46 14.92 10.59
N ASP A 83 -0.84 13.70 10.20
CA ASP A 83 -1.92 13.52 9.24
C ASP A 83 -3.27 13.87 9.88
N ILE A 84 -3.91 14.92 9.36
CA ILE A 84 -5.26 15.34 9.71
C ILE A 84 -6.22 15.24 8.51
N TRP A 85 -5.77 14.68 7.39
CA TRP A 85 -6.48 14.64 6.11
C TRP A 85 -7.06 13.28 5.76
N GLU A 86 -6.89 12.25 6.60
CA GLU A 86 -7.41 10.89 6.36
C GLU A 86 -8.89 10.87 5.94
N SER A 87 -9.73 11.70 6.57
CA SER A 87 -11.16 11.78 6.22
C SER A 87 -11.40 12.36 4.82
N VAL A 88 -10.55 13.30 4.39
CA VAL A 88 -10.60 13.88 3.04
C VAL A 88 -10.01 12.92 2.02
N SER A 89 -8.92 12.20 2.35
CA SER A 89 -8.39 11.10 1.55
C SER A 89 -9.42 9.99 1.33
N ALA A 90 -10.18 9.64 2.37
CA ALA A 90 -11.31 8.72 2.28
C ALA A 90 -12.41 9.24 1.35
N GLU A 91 -12.76 10.53 1.43
CA GLU A 91 -13.72 11.15 0.52
C GLU A 91 -13.22 11.16 -0.93
N ASN A 92 -11.94 11.43 -1.18
CA ASN A 92 -11.32 11.33 -2.50
C ASN A 92 -11.46 9.92 -3.08
N CYS A 93 -11.14 8.90 -2.28
CA CYS A 93 -11.32 7.50 -2.65
C CYS A 93 -12.79 7.18 -2.98
N PHE A 94 -13.72 7.54 -2.09
CA PHE A 94 -15.15 7.32 -2.30
C PHE A 94 -15.66 7.97 -3.60
N ASN A 95 -15.28 9.22 -3.83
CA ASN A 95 -15.66 9.97 -5.02
C ASN A 95 -15.08 9.33 -6.29
N TYR A 96 -13.83 8.90 -6.28
CA TYR A 96 -13.20 8.26 -7.42
C TYR A 96 -13.89 6.93 -7.76
N LEU A 97 -14.12 6.08 -6.75
CA LEU A 97 -14.78 4.79 -6.93
C LEU A 97 -16.20 4.93 -7.50
N THR A 98 -16.99 5.86 -6.96
CA THR A 98 -18.39 6.05 -7.39
C THR A 98 -18.51 6.80 -8.71
N LYS A 99 -17.78 7.91 -8.89
CA LYS A 99 -17.96 8.82 -10.04
C LYS A 99 -17.11 8.42 -11.24
N THR A 100 -15.92 7.86 -11.02
CA THR A 100 -15.01 7.48 -12.11
C THR A 100 -15.18 6.01 -12.47
N LEU A 101 -15.21 5.12 -11.47
CA LEU A 101 -15.27 3.68 -11.72
C LEU A 101 -16.69 3.10 -11.73
N GLY A 102 -17.71 3.87 -11.32
CA GLY A 102 -19.10 3.40 -11.28
C GLY A 102 -19.34 2.29 -10.26
N ILE A 103 -18.52 2.22 -9.21
CA ILE A 103 -18.66 1.26 -8.12
C ILE A 103 -19.86 1.64 -7.25
N ASP A 104 -20.60 0.62 -6.82
CA ASP A 104 -21.74 0.78 -5.90
C ASP A 104 -21.38 1.61 -4.66
N GLU A 105 -22.29 2.51 -4.26
CA GLU A 105 -22.02 3.46 -3.18
C GLU A 105 -21.75 2.77 -1.83
N ALA A 106 -22.45 1.68 -1.52
CA ALA A 106 -22.26 0.99 -0.24
C ALA A 106 -20.87 0.33 -0.18
N TYR A 107 -20.46 -0.29 -1.29
CA TYR A 107 -19.12 -0.87 -1.38
C TYR A 107 -18.01 0.19 -1.44
N ALA A 108 -18.18 1.27 -2.20
CA ALA A 108 -17.24 2.39 -2.21
C ALA A 108 -17.10 3.04 -0.83
N ARG A 109 -18.19 3.12 -0.05
CA ARG A 109 -18.15 3.57 1.35
C ARG A 109 -17.32 2.62 2.20
N TYR A 110 -17.49 1.32 2.04
CA TYR A 110 -16.69 0.32 2.74
C TYR A 110 -15.19 0.49 2.44
N VAL A 111 -14.81 0.59 1.16
CA VAL A 111 -13.41 0.76 0.74
C VAL A 111 -12.79 2.03 1.30
N SER A 112 -13.45 3.18 1.12
CA SER A 112 -12.94 4.48 1.61
C SER A 112 -12.77 4.53 3.13
N GLN A 113 -13.63 3.82 3.88
CA GLN A 113 -13.54 3.79 5.34
C GLN A 113 -12.37 2.95 5.88
N LEU A 114 -11.67 2.20 5.04
CA LEU A 114 -10.43 1.53 5.43
C LEU A 114 -9.27 2.54 5.63
N ILE A 115 -9.36 3.73 5.02
CA ILE A 115 -8.32 4.78 5.10
C ILE A 115 -8.29 5.47 6.47
N VAL A 116 -9.45 5.61 7.12
CA VAL A 116 -9.56 6.35 8.39
C VAL A 116 -9.03 5.47 9.52
N LYS A 117 -7.85 5.82 10.06
CA LYS A 117 -7.17 4.99 11.05
C LYS A 117 -7.98 4.91 12.34
N GLN A 118 -7.81 3.77 13.02
CA GLN A 118 -8.41 3.47 14.31
C GLN A 118 -7.30 2.93 15.22
N GLU A 119 -7.49 3.01 16.54
CA GLU A 119 -6.54 2.36 17.47
C GLU A 119 -6.45 0.84 17.24
N ILE A 120 -7.57 0.24 16.82
CA ILE A 120 -7.67 -1.18 16.47
C ILE A 120 -8.36 -1.28 15.10
N PRO A 121 -7.77 -1.97 14.11
CA PRO A 121 -8.38 -2.16 12.79
C PRO A 121 -9.75 -2.83 12.88
N ARG A 122 -10.73 -2.34 12.11
CA ARG A 122 -12.12 -2.84 12.16
C ARG A 122 -12.28 -4.23 11.55
N ASN A 123 -11.42 -4.58 10.60
CA ASN A 123 -11.42 -5.85 9.88
C ASN A 123 -10.04 -6.11 9.27
N ILE A 124 -9.86 -7.30 8.70
CA ILE A 124 -8.58 -7.71 8.14
C ILE A 124 -8.11 -6.82 6.98
N ASN A 125 -9.01 -6.32 6.13
CA ASN A 125 -8.62 -5.49 4.99
C ASN A 125 -8.09 -4.12 5.45
N GLN A 126 -8.65 -3.56 6.53
CA GLN A 126 -8.08 -2.38 7.17
C GLN A 126 -6.73 -2.71 7.80
N GLN A 127 -6.63 -3.82 8.53
CA GLN A 127 -5.38 -4.24 9.16
C GLN A 127 -4.24 -4.37 8.14
N ILE A 128 -4.50 -5.00 6.99
CA ILE A 128 -3.50 -5.19 5.93
C ILE A 128 -3.04 -3.84 5.37
N ALA A 129 -3.96 -2.89 5.16
CA ALA A 129 -3.63 -1.55 4.70
C ALA A 129 -2.79 -0.79 5.74
N ASP A 130 -3.19 -0.83 7.01
CA ASP A 130 -2.49 -0.18 8.12
C ASP A 130 -1.09 -0.77 8.35
N ASP A 131 -0.95 -2.10 8.29
CA ASP A 131 0.32 -2.80 8.46
C ASP A 131 1.32 -2.45 7.34
N ALA A 132 0.84 -2.36 6.09
CA ALA A 132 1.67 -1.99 4.95
C ALA A 132 2.21 -0.56 5.06
N ASP A 133 1.38 0.41 5.44
CA ASP A 133 1.81 1.79 5.71
C ASP A 133 2.71 1.88 6.95
N THR A 134 2.43 1.10 7.99
CA THR A 134 3.25 1.06 9.21
C THR A 134 4.69 0.62 8.92
N LEU A 135 4.89 -0.40 8.06
CA LEU A 135 6.23 -0.82 7.64
C LEU A 135 7.02 0.31 6.96
N GLU A 136 6.36 1.19 6.22
CA GLU A 136 7.00 2.30 5.53
C GLU A 136 7.61 3.34 6.49
N ILE A 137 7.21 3.37 7.77
CA ILE A 137 7.83 4.27 8.80
C ILE A 137 9.34 4.04 8.88
N MET A 138 9.81 2.83 8.56
CA MET A 138 11.24 2.50 8.52
C MET A 138 12.05 3.42 7.60
N ARG A 139 11.45 4.01 6.56
CA ARG A 139 12.14 4.98 5.69
C ARG A 139 12.58 6.25 6.44
N LEU A 140 11.89 6.60 7.53
CA LEU A 140 12.17 7.78 8.35
C LEU A 140 13.06 7.44 9.56
N THR A 141 12.84 6.28 10.17
CA THR A 141 13.51 5.90 11.43
C THR A 141 14.70 4.97 11.22
N LYS A 142 14.88 4.45 10.00
CA LYS A 142 15.61 3.22 9.70
C LYS A 142 15.00 2.02 10.43
N GLN A 143 15.49 0.83 10.11
CA GLN A 143 15.05 -0.40 10.78
C GLN A 143 15.22 -0.35 12.31
N VAL A 144 16.35 0.18 12.79
CA VAL A 144 16.66 0.24 14.24
C VAL A 144 15.67 1.08 15.05
N GLY A 145 15.03 2.07 14.42
CA GLY A 145 14.03 2.92 15.07
C GLY A 145 12.60 2.41 14.89
N PHE A 146 12.40 1.30 14.18
CA PHE A 146 11.09 0.69 14.02
C PHE A 146 10.68 -0.02 15.30
N ASN A 147 9.45 0.23 15.76
CA ASN A 147 8.87 -0.50 16.87
C ASN A 147 7.87 -1.54 16.32
N PRO A 148 8.20 -2.84 16.34
CA PRO A 148 7.33 -3.86 15.80
C PRO A 148 5.97 -3.93 16.47
N SER A 149 5.79 -3.43 17.71
CA SER A 149 4.50 -3.50 18.41
C SER A 149 3.37 -2.74 17.71
N HIS A 150 3.69 -1.85 16.76
CA HIS A 150 2.69 -1.15 15.95
C HIS A 150 2.10 -2.03 14.83
N LEU A 151 2.73 -3.16 14.51
CA LEU A 151 2.18 -4.12 13.55
C LEU A 151 1.15 -5.04 14.18
N HIS A 152 0.04 -5.23 13.49
CA HIS A 152 -0.99 -6.21 13.78
C HIS A 152 -0.73 -7.55 13.09
N PHE A 153 0.14 -7.57 12.08
CA PHE A 153 0.54 -8.77 11.34
C PHE A 153 0.87 -9.95 12.27
N GLY A 154 0.16 -11.06 12.07
CA GLY A 154 0.33 -12.31 12.80
C GLY A 154 -0.17 -12.31 14.25
N GLN A 155 -0.72 -11.22 14.81
CA GLN A 155 -1.16 -11.19 16.22
C GLN A 155 -2.20 -12.28 16.55
N ASN A 156 -3.06 -12.62 15.59
CA ASN A 156 -4.14 -13.60 15.76
C ASN A 156 -3.94 -14.91 14.96
N ILE A 157 -2.84 -15.02 14.20
CA ILE A 157 -2.55 -16.16 13.33
C ILE A 157 -1.09 -16.57 13.57
N PRO A 158 -0.83 -17.60 14.41
CA PRO A 158 0.52 -18.00 14.78
C PRO A 158 1.46 -18.26 13.59
N GLU A 159 0.95 -18.89 12.54
CA GLU A 159 1.71 -19.18 11.32
C GLU A 159 2.23 -17.91 10.63
N LEU A 160 1.44 -16.82 10.69
CA LEU A 160 1.88 -15.51 10.20
C LEU A 160 2.80 -14.82 11.19
N TYR A 161 2.61 -15.03 12.49
CA TYR A 161 3.50 -14.48 13.52
C TYR A 161 4.94 -14.93 13.31
N GLU A 162 5.17 -16.20 12.95
CA GLU A 162 6.50 -16.73 12.64
C GLU A 162 7.18 -16.04 11.45
N LEU A 163 6.40 -15.45 10.53
CA LEU A 163 6.90 -14.72 9.37
C LEU A 163 7.16 -13.23 9.66
N ARG A 164 6.77 -12.72 10.83
CA ARG A 164 6.74 -11.29 11.14
C ARG A 164 8.13 -10.65 11.07
N GLU A 165 9.14 -11.28 11.66
CA GLU A 165 10.51 -10.76 11.64
C GLU A 165 11.06 -10.73 10.21
N THR A 166 10.83 -11.80 9.43
CA THR A 166 11.21 -11.88 8.02
C THR A 166 10.53 -10.80 7.20
N LEU A 167 9.22 -10.58 7.39
CA LEU A 167 8.47 -9.51 6.70
C LEU A 167 9.06 -8.13 6.99
N ILE A 168 9.37 -7.83 8.26
CA ILE A 168 9.98 -6.55 8.65
C ILE A 168 11.36 -6.40 7.99
N ASN A 169 12.19 -7.45 8.01
CA ASN A 169 13.53 -7.43 7.43
C ASN A 169 13.50 -7.22 5.91
N GLU A 170 12.66 -7.96 5.19
CA GLU A 170 12.56 -7.84 3.74
C GLU A 170 11.89 -6.54 3.30
N ALA A 171 10.86 -6.07 4.02
CA ALA A 171 10.28 -4.75 3.80
C ALA A 171 11.33 -3.65 3.99
N TRP A 172 12.16 -3.72 5.04
CA TRP A 172 13.27 -2.79 5.22
C TRP A 172 14.26 -2.84 4.07
N GLN A 173 14.65 -4.03 3.60
CA GLN A 173 15.59 -4.15 2.49
C GLN A 173 15.04 -3.52 1.20
N LEU A 174 13.76 -3.73 0.90
CA LEU A 174 13.07 -3.08 -0.23
C LEU A 174 13.05 -1.55 -0.06
N ILE A 175 12.71 -1.05 1.13
CA ILE A 175 12.70 0.38 1.44
C ILE A 175 14.10 0.98 1.25
N ASP A 176 15.12 0.36 1.83
CA ASP A 176 16.49 0.87 1.79
C ASP A 176 17.02 0.95 0.35
N ILE A 177 16.86 -0.11 -0.45
CA ILE A 177 17.33 -0.10 -1.83
C ILE A 177 16.58 0.95 -2.67
N THR A 178 15.26 1.02 -2.55
CA THR A 178 14.44 1.95 -3.33
C THR A 178 14.69 3.40 -2.94
N GLU A 179 14.93 3.71 -1.67
CA GLU A 179 15.33 5.06 -1.23
C GLU A 179 16.71 5.45 -1.78
N GLN A 180 17.67 4.52 -1.82
CA GLN A 180 19.00 4.78 -2.39
C GLN A 180 18.97 5.07 -3.90
N ILE A 181 18.03 4.48 -4.63
CA ILE A 181 17.92 4.63 -6.08
C ILE A 181 16.73 5.51 -6.53
N LYS A 182 15.99 6.14 -5.62
CA LYS A 182 14.73 6.86 -5.93
C LYS A 182 14.85 7.91 -7.03
N GLY A 183 16.03 8.54 -7.16
CA GLY A 183 16.32 9.51 -8.23
C GLY A 183 16.59 8.89 -9.60
N ARG A 184 16.70 7.56 -9.70
CA ARG A 184 16.94 6.78 -10.92
C ARG A 184 15.73 5.97 -11.38
N LEU A 185 14.75 5.77 -10.49
CA LEU A 185 13.50 5.10 -10.82
C LEU A 185 12.66 5.95 -11.77
N SER A 186 11.98 5.31 -12.71
CA SER A 186 11.18 6.02 -13.69
C SER A 186 9.81 6.36 -13.08
N PRO A 187 9.35 7.62 -13.20
CA PRO A 187 8.05 8.04 -12.67
C PRO A 187 6.86 7.36 -13.36
N ASN A 188 7.09 6.75 -14.52
CA ASN A 188 6.08 6.04 -15.31
C ASN A 188 6.00 4.54 -14.99
N THR A 189 6.94 4.03 -14.18
CA THR A 189 7.09 2.59 -13.90
C THR A 189 7.35 2.32 -12.42
N TYR A 190 7.07 3.28 -11.53
CA TYR A 190 7.40 3.16 -10.10
C TYR A 190 6.89 1.85 -9.50
N LEU A 191 5.64 1.47 -9.76
CA LEU A 191 5.08 0.23 -9.23
C LEU A 191 5.81 -1.00 -9.80
N GLN A 192 6.01 -1.05 -11.12
CA GLN A 192 6.67 -2.17 -11.79
C GLN A 192 8.12 -2.33 -11.34
N ASP A 193 8.86 -1.22 -11.23
CA ASP A 193 10.24 -1.22 -10.74
C ASP A 193 10.30 -1.71 -9.29
N THR A 194 9.33 -1.30 -8.46
CA THR A 194 9.25 -1.73 -7.05
C THR A 194 8.92 -3.21 -6.94
N ILE A 195 7.98 -3.72 -7.74
CA ILE A 195 7.65 -5.15 -7.80
C ILE A 195 8.90 -5.95 -8.22
N ALA A 196 9.60 -5.52 -9.28
CA ALA A 196 10.79 -6.19 -9.76
C ALA A 196 11.91 -6.25 -8.71
N LEU A 197 12.09 -5.19 -7.92
CA LEU A 197 13.05 -5.17 -6.81
C LEU A 197 12.62 -6.07 -5.66
N ALA A 198 11.31 -6.15 -5.37
CA ALA A 198 10.77 -7.00 -4.31
C ALA A 198 11.02 -8.50 -4.56
N GLN A 199 11.15 -8.92 -5.83
CA GLN A 199 11.48 -10.30 -6.20
C GLN A 199 12.86 -10.78 -5.73
N ALA A 200 13.74 -9.87 -5.30
CA ALA A 200 15.03 -10.24 -4.71
C ALA A 200 14.90 -10.84 -3.29
N TYR A 201 13.72 -10.73 -2.66
CA TYR A 201 13.50 -11.11 -1.26
C TYR A 201 12.52 -12.27 -1.16
N PRO A 202 12.88 -13.42 -0.55
CA PRO A 202 12.11 -14.65 -0.66
C PRO A 202 10.64 -14.58 -0.20
N LEU A 203 10.34 -13.94 0.93
CA LEU A 203 8.97 -13.83 1.43
C LEU A 203 8.15 -12.86 0.57
N LEU A 204 8.72 -11.71 0.19
CA LEU A 204 8.06 -10.77 -0.71
C LEU A 204 7.81 -11.41 -2.08
N ALA A 205 8.79 -12.08 -2.67
CA ALA A 205 8.67 -12.80 -3.92
C ALA A 205 7.51 -13.80 -3.87
N SER A 206 7.51 -14.69 -2.88
CA SER A 206 6.43 -15.68 -2.70
C SER A 206 5.04 -15.03 -2.50
N GLY A 207 4.98 -13.91 -1.78
CA GLY A 207 3.73 -13.15 -1.61
C GLY A 207 3.25 -12.46 -2.89
N LEU A 208 4.14 -12.26 -3.86
CA LEU A 208 3.91 -11.56 -5.13
C LEU A 208 3.89 -12.49 -6.34
N ASP A 209 4.24 -13.77 -6.22
CA ASP A 209 4.27 -14.76 -7.32
C ASP A 209 3.01 -14.71 -8.19
N ARG A 210 1.85 -14.50 -7.55
CA ARG A 210 0.58 -14.34 -8.28
C ARG A 210 0.63 -13.18 -9.26
N LEU A 211 1.19 -12.02 -8.89
CA LEU A 211 1.26 -10.83 -9.74
C LEU A 211 2.12 -11.04 -10.99
N GLU A 212 3.17 -11.86 -10.92
CA GLU A 212 3.98 -12.22 -12.11
C GLU A 212 3.14 -12.98 -13.15
N THR A 213 2.19 -13.79 -12.69
CA THR A 213 1.25 -14.46 -13.59
C THR A 213 0.17 -13.52 -14.16
N LEU A 214 0.05 -12.30 -13.61
CA LEU A 214 -0.93 -11.29 -14.04
C LEU A 214 -0.32 -10.16 -14.92
N SER A 215 1.01 -10.03 -14.94
CA SER A 215 1.78 -9.03 -15.71
C SER A 215 2.17 -9.55 -17.09
#